data_AF-A0A258CNL8-F1
#
_entry.id   AF-A0A258CNL8-F1
#
_cell.length_a   1.000
_cell.length_b   1.000
_cell.length_c   1.000
_cell.angle_alpha   90.00
_cell.angle_beta   90.00
_cell.angle_gamma   90.00
#
_symmetry.space_group_name_H-M   'P 1'
#
loop_
_entity.id
_entity.type
_entity.pdbx_description
1 polymer ?
#
loop_
_entity_poly.entity_id
_entity_poly.type
_entity_poly.pdbx_seq_one_letter_code
_entity_poly.pdbx_strand_id
1 'polypeptide(L)'
;HGVNCTGSCSWKIYVKGGIVTWETQQTDYPRTRPDLPNHEPRGCARGASYSWYLYSANRVKYPLIRSRLLKLWRAARVTRSPVAAWASIQNDPAQRADYVTRRGGGGFIRATWDEVTEIIAAANAHTIKAHGPDRVFGFSPIPAMSMVSYAAGARYLQLIGGVCGSFYDWYCDLPPASPQTWGEQTDVAESADWFNSSFMILWGSNVPQTRTPDAHFYTEARYRGAKSVVICPDYSEASKFSDLWLAVKQGTDAALGMAFGHVILKEFHVDRQVPYFRDYLRKYSDLPMLVRLVPQDGAYVPERLLRAAEFDQALGETNNPDWKTVALDDTTGQVVVPNGSIGFRWGEDGKWNLEEKD
;
A
#
# COMPACT_ATOMS: atom_id res chain seq x y z
N HIS A 1 -14.75 -4.30 11.19
CA HIS A 1 -15.24 -4.50 9.81
C HIS A 1 -14.05 -4.73 8.88
N GLY A 2 -13.91 -5.92 8.27
CA GLY A 2 -12.77 -6.27 7.41
C GLY A 2 -12.87 -5.68 6.01
N VAL A 3 -12.69 -4.37 5.89
CA VAL A 3 -12.79 -3.60 4.63
C VAL A 3 -11.61 -2.65 4.51
N ASN A 4 -11.10 -2.43 3.30
CA ASN A 4 -9.95 -1.57 3.03
C ASN A 4 -10.29 -0.09 3.24
N CYS A 5 -10.24 0.36 4.49
CA CYS A 5 -10.65 1.71 4.89
C CYS A 5 -9.64 2.41 5.80
N THR A 6 -8.54 1.74 6.17
CA THR A 6 -7.52 2.14 7.17
C THR A 6 -8.04 2.35 8.60
N GLY A 7 -9.34 2.46 8.82
CA GLY A 7 -9.90 2.83 10.13
C GLY A 7 -9.63 1.85 11.27
N SER A 8 -9.59 0.53 11.00
CA SER A 8 -9.34 -0.52 12.02
C SER A 8 -10.19 -0.35 13.31
N CYS A 9 -11.44 0.08 13.16
CA CYS A 9 -12.29 0.42 14.29
C CYS A 9 -12.92 -0.85 14.90
N SER A 10 -12.92 -0.91 16.23
CA SER A 10 -13.55 -1.94 17.04
C SER A 10 -14.98 -1.54 17.36
N TRP A 11 -15.90 -2.50 17.35
CA TRP A 11 -17.33 -2.27 17.48
C TRP A 11 -17.96 -3.24 18.48
N LYS A 12 -18.92 -2.75 19.26
CA LYS A 12 -19.85 -3.52 20.06
C LYS A 12 -20.96 -4.01 19.13
N ILE A 13 -21.06 -5.33 18.96
CA ILE A 13 -22.10 -5.95 18.14
C ILE A 13 -23.26 -6.34 19.04
N TYR A 14 -24.45 -5.82 18.78
CA TYR A 14 -25.62 -6.05 19.63
C TYR A 14 -26.47 -7.18 19.07
N VAL A 15 -26.63 -8.22 19.87
CA VAL A 15 -27.53 -9.35 19.60
C VAL A 15 -28.78 -9.18 20.44
N LYS A 16 -29.95 -9.16 19.80
CA LYS A 16 -31.26 -9.09 20.47
C LYS A 16 -32.18 -10.12 19.85
N GLY A 17 -32.75 -10.99 20.68
CA GLY A 17 -33.58 -12.10 20.20
C GLY A 17 -32.82 -13.13 19.35
N GLY A 18 -31.52 -13.32 19.61
CA GLY A 18 -30.68 -14.27 18.88
C GLY A 18 -30.24 -13.82 17.48
N ILE A 19 -30.57 -12.59 17.08
CA ILE A 19 -30.11 -11.99 15.83
C ILE A 19 -29.28 -10.74 16.09
N VAL A 20 -28.30 -10.46 15.23
CA VAL A 20 -27.58 -9.19 15.26
C VAL A 20 -28.54 -8.09 14.82
N THR A 21 -28.55 -6.96 15.52
CA THR A 21 -29.52 -5.89 15.28
C THR A 21 -28.87 -4.57 14.90
N TRP A 22 -27.83 -4.15 15.60
CA TRP A 22 -27.05 -2.95 15.29
C TRP A 22 -25.64 -3.06 15.89
N GLU A 23 -24.82 -2.06 15.63
CA GLU A 23 -23.51 -1.89 16.24
C GLU A 23 -23.31 -0.46 16.76
N THR A 24 -22.49 -0.32 17.81
CA THR A 24 -21.93 0.98 18.25
C THR A 24 -20.43 0.82 18.40
N GLN A 25 -19.66 1.90 18.33
CA GLN A 25 -18.22 1.80 18.52
C GLN A 25 -17.84 1.28 19.91
N GLN A 26 -16.70 0.60 19.98
CA GLN A 26 -15.97 0.42 21.24
C GLN A 26 -15.23 1.70 21.61
N THR A 27 -14.95 1.89 22.89
CA THR A 27 -14.29 3.09 23.43
C THR A 27 -13.20 2.73 24.45
N ASP A 28 -12.78 1.47 24.46
CA ASP A 28 -11.86 0.86 25.43
C ASP A 28 -10.45 0.67 24.87
N TYR A 29 -10.10 1.41 23.82
CA TYR A 29 -8.73 1.46 23.32
C TYR A 29 -7.76 1.83 24.45
N PRO A 30 -6.56 1.22 24.52
CA PRO A 30 -5.50 1.71 25.39
C PRO A 30 -5.31 3.21 25.19
N ARG A 31 -5.37 3.96 26.28
CA ARG A 31 -5.30 5.42 26.25
C ARG A 31 -3.92 5.86 25.74
N THR A 32 -3.91 6.98 25.03
CA THR A 32 -2.69 7.66 24.62
C THR A 32 -2.05 8.35 25.83
N ARG A 33 -0.90 9.00 25.61
CA ARG A 33 -0.25 9.82 26.65
C ARG A 33 -1.18 10.95 27.12
N PRO A 34 -1.03 11.48 28.34
CA PRO A 34 -1.91 12.53 28.87
C PRO A 34 -1.99 13.81 28.03
N ASP A 35 -0.95 14.10 27.24
CA ASP A 35 -0.84 15.26 26.34
C ASP A 35 -1.45 15.03 24.95
N LEU A 36 -1.94 13.81 24.67
CA LEU A 36 -2.58 13.44 23.41
C LEU A 36 -4.07 13.15 23.62
N PRO A 37 -4.94 13.48 22.64
CA PRO A 37 -6.29 12.96 22.64
C PRO A 37 -6.28 11.43 22.44
N ASN A 38 -7.31 10.76 22.97
CA ASN A 38 -7.47 9.31 22.80
C ASN A 38 -8.11 9.01 21.43
N HIS A 39 -7.96 7.77 20.97
CA HIS A 39 -8.54 7.32 19.70
C HIS A 39 -10.07 7.12 19.73
N GLU A 40 -10.66 6.91 20.90
CA GLU A 40 -12.09 6.64 21.01
C GLU A 40 -12.92 7.84 20.53
N PRO A 41 -14.09 7.62 19.88
CA PRO A 41 -14.71 6.32 19.58
C PRO A 41 -14.29 5.70 18.24
N ARG A 42 -13.47 6.38 17.42
CA ARG A 42 -13.27 6.03 15.99
C ARG A 42 -14.63 5.82 15.28
N GLY A 43 -14.65 4.90 14.31
CA GLY A 43 -15.84 4.56 13.54
C GLY A 43 -16.12 5.52 12.38
N CYS A 44 -17.09 5.15 11.56
CA CYS A 44 -17.58 5.97 10.46
C CYS A 44 -19.00 5.51 10.08
N ALA A 45 -19.71 6.33 9.29
CA ALA A 45 -21.07 6.03 8.85
C ALA A 45 -21.18 4.68 8.11
N ARG A 46 -20.15 4.30 7.34
CA ARG A 46 -20.12 3.04 6.59
C ARG A 46 -20.02 1.82 7.51
N GLY A 47 -19.26 1.93 8.60
CA GLY A 47 -19.17 0.89 9.62
C GLY A 47 -20.47 0.75 10.43
N ALA A 48 -21.12 1.87 10.75
CA ALA A 48 -22.36 1.89 11.52
C ALA A 48 -23.58 1.29 10.78
N SER A 49 -23.48 1.09 9.46
CA SER A 49 -24.53 0.47 8.66
C SER A 49 -24.27 -1.00 8.33
N TYR A 50 -23.20 -1.61 8.85
CA TYR A 50 -22.76 -2.93 8.39
C TYR A 50 -23.72 -4.07 8.79
N SER A 51 -24.38 -3.94 9.94
CA SER A 51 -25.46 -4.84 10.40
C SER A 51 -26.53 -5.11 9.34
N TRP A 52 -26.81 -4.14 8.46
CA TRP A 52 -27.78 -4.27 7.37
C TRP A 52 -27.52 -5.50 6.50
N TYR A 53 -26.26 -5.82 6.20
CA TYR A 53 -25.89 -6.90 5.27
C TYR A 53 -26.27 -8.30 5.75
N LEU A 54 -26.44 -8.52 7.06
CA LEU A 54 -26.60 -9.87 7.60
C LEU A 54 -27.86 -10.55 7.08
N TYR A 55 -28.96 -9.79 6.97
CA TYR A 55 -30.27 -10.31 6.59
C TYR A 55 -30.91 -9.54 5.43
N SER A 56 -30.18 -8.63 4.78
CA SER A 56 -30.71 -7.88 3.64
C SER A 56 -31.06 -8.78 2.46
N ALA A 57 -31.87 -8.22 1.55
CA ALA A 57 -32.26 -8.89 0.31
C ALA A 57 -31.07 -9.29 -0.59
N ASN A 58 -29.88 -8.71 -0.37
CA ASN A 58 -28.69 -8.99 -1.17
C ASN A 58 -27.72 -9.99 -0.50
N ARG A 59 -28.09 -10.59 0.64
CA ARG A 59 -27.24 -11.59 1.31
C ARG A 59 -27.11 -12.85 0.46
N VAL A 60 -25.88 -13.24 0.15
CA VAL A 60 -25.59 -14.57 -0.44
C VAL A 60 -25.77 -15.64 0.65
N LYS A 61 -26.81 -16.46 0.51
CA LYS A 61 -27.21 -17.50 1.49
C LYS A 61 -26.71 -18.91 1.16
N TYR A 62 -26.48 -19.18 -0.12
CA TYR A 62 -26.14 -20.52 -0.63
C TYR A 62 -25.03 -20.39 -1.69
N PRO A 63 -24.26 -21.45 -1.95
CA PRO A 63 -23.42 -21.50 -3.13
C PRO A 63 -24.30 -21.39 -4.38
N LEU A 64 -23.90 -20.49 -5.28
CA LEU A 64 -24.60 -20.22 -6.53
C LEU A 64 -23.69 -20.58 -7.70
N ILE A 65 -24.27 -21.21 -8.72
CA ILE A 65 -23.56 -21.57 -9.95
C ILE A 65 -24.41 -21.23 -11.16
N ARG A 66 -23.78 -20.89 -12.28
CA ARG A 66 -24.48 -20.62 -13.54
C ARG A 66 -25.19 -21.91 -13.98
N SER A 67 -26.49 -21.84 -14.22
CA SER A 67 -27.31 -22.99 -14.65
C SER A 67 -26.74 -23.73 -15.86
N ARG A 68 -26.22 -23.01 -16.85
CA ARG A 68 -25.59 -23.58 -18.05
C ARG A 68 -24.39 -24.47 -17.72
N LEU A 69 -23.46 -23.97 -16.91
CA LEU A 69 -22.30 -24.75 -16.46
C LEU A 69 -22.75 -25.97 -15.66
N LEU A 70 -23.71 -25.81 -14.76
CA LEU A 70 -24.14 -26.92 -13.90
C LEU A 70 -24.85 -28.02 -14.69
N LYS A 71 -25.63 -27.67 -15.72
CA LYS A 71 -26.26 -28.64 -16.61
C LYS A 71 -25.22 -29.50 -17.33
N LEU A 72 -24.18 -28.86 -17.88
CA LEU A 72 -23.06 -29.57 -18.53
C LEU A 72 -22.30 -30.44 -17.53
N TRP A 73 -21.99 -29.91 -16.35
CA TRP A 73 -21.31 -30.64 -15.29
C TRP A 73 -22.05 -31.90 -14.88
N ARG A 74 -23.34 -31.78 -14.53
CA ARG A 74 -24.15 -32.92 -14.10
C ARG A 74 -24.26 -33.99 -15.18
N ALA A 75 -24.45 -33.59 -16.44
CA ALA A 75 -24.50 -34.53 -17.57
C ALA A 75 -23.16 -35.28 -17.75
N ALA A 76 -22.04 -34.57 -17.67
CA ALA A 76 -20.72 -35.17 -17.80
C ALA A 76 -20.37 -36.09 -16.61
N ARG A 77 -20.77 -35.72 -15.39
CA ARG A 77 -20.47 -36.45 -14.15
C ARG A 77 -21.19 -37.79 -14.00
N VAL A 78 -22.26 -38.05 -14.77
CA VAL A 78 -22.95 -39.36 -14.77
C VAL A 78 -21.99 -40.50 -15.12
N THR A 79 -21.10 -40.28 -16.09
CA THR A 79 -20.25 -41.34 -16.65
C THR A 79 -18.75 -41.09 -16.47
N ARG A 80 -18.35 -39.93 -15.96
CA ARG A 80 -16.95 -39.51 -15.85
C ARG A 80 -16.57 -39.17 -14.43
N SER A 81 -15.31 -39.44 -14.09
CA SER A 81 -14.67 -38.91 -12.88
C SER A 81 -14.67 -37.36 -12.91
N PRO A 82 -14.54 -36.68 -11.77
CA PRO A 82 -14.62 -35.21 -11.71
C PRO A 82 -13.69 -34.48 -12.68
N VAL A 83 -12.41 -34.86 -12.71
CA VAL A 83 -11.41 -34.24 -13.59
C VAL A 83 -11.69 -34.53 -15.06
N ALA A 84 -12.13 -35.75 -15.40
CA ALA A 84 -12.49 -36.11 -16.77
C ALA A 84 -13.79 -35.41 -17.24
N ALA A 85 -14.74 -35.21 -16.34
CA ALA A 85 -15.96 -34.45 -16.62
C ALA A 85 -15.62 -32.99 -16.93
N TRP A 86 -14.79 -32.34 -16.11
CA TRP A 86 -14.34 -30.97 -16.38
C TRP A 86 -13.59 -30.86 -17.71
N ALA A 87 -12.66 -31.79 -17.97
CA ALA A 87 -11.91 -31.83 -19.23
C ALA A 87 -12.84 -31.95 -20.45
N SER A 88 -13.90 -32.76 -20.38
CA SER A 88 -14.86 -32.92 -21.49
C SER A 88 -15.61 -31.63 -21.83
N ILE A 89 -15.85 -30.77 -20.83
CA ILE A 89 -16.52 -29.47 -21.00
C ILE A 89 -15.54 -28.42 -21.53
N GLN A 90 -14.32 -28.36 -20.99
CA GLN A 90 -13.34 -27.35 -21.40
C GLN A 90 -12.76 -27.61 -22.79
N ASN A 91 -12.60 -28.87 -23.18
CA ASN A 91 -12.04 -29.26 -24.48
C ASN A 91 -13.06 -29.20 -25.63
N ASP A 92 -14.33 -28.94 -25.34
CA ASP A 92 -15.36 -28.67 -26.34
C ASP A 92 -15.61 -27.14 -26.42
N PRO A 93 -15.17 -26.47 -27.51
CA PRO A 93 -15.33 -25.02 -27.65
C PRO A 93 -16.78 -24.55 -27.59
N ALA A 94 -17.74 -25.35 -28.07
CA ALA A 94 -19.16 -24.99 -28.07
C ALA A 94 -19.74 -25.06 -26.65
N GLN A 95 -19.43 -26.13 -25.90
CA GLN A 95 -19.84 -26.25 -24.50
C GLN A 95 -19.20 -25.16 -23.63
N ARG A 96 -17.91 -24.88 -23.84
CA ARG A 96 -17.22 -23.78 -23.13
C ARG A 96 -17.87 -22.43 -23.43
N ALA A 97 -18.17 -22.15 -24.70
CA ALA A 97 -18.82 -20.90 -25.09
C ALA A 97 -20.23 -20.74 -24.48
N ASP A 98 -21.01 -21.82 -24.36
CA ASP A 98 -22.40 -21.79 -23.86
C ASP A 98 -22.52 -21.18 -22.45
N TYR A 99 -21.57 -21.45 -21.54
CA TYR A 99 -21.60 -20.88 -20.19
C TYR A 99 -20.74 -19.62 -20.03
N VAL A 100 -19.63 -19.48 -20.77
CA VAL A 100 -18.73 -18.31 -20.65
C VAL A 100 -19.39 -17.04 -21.17
N THR A 101 -20.06 -17.11 -22.32
CA THR A 101 -20.72 -15.95 -22.95
C THR A 101 -21.92 -15.41 -22.15
N ARG A 102 -22.37 -16.15 -21.13
CA ARG A 102 -23.48 -15.77 -20.24
C ARG A 102 -23.02 -15.13 -18.93
N ARG A 103 -21.72 -14.91 -18.72
CA ARG A 103 -21.20 -14.18 -17.56
C ARG A 103 -21.76 -12.76 -17.54
N GLY A 104 -22.30 -12.34 -16.39
CA GLY A 104 -23.03 -11.07 -16.24
C GLY A 104 -24.54 -11.12 -16.59
N GLY A 105 -25.02 -12.17 -17.26
CA GLY A 105 -26.40 -12.27 -17.77
C GLY A 105 -27.42 -12.98 -16.87
N GLY A 106 -27.19 -13.07 -15.54
CA GLY A 106 -28.10 -13.78 -14.63
C GLY A 106 -28.15 -15.32 -14.83
N GLY A 107 -29.21 -15.97 -14.35
CA GLY A 107 -29.37 -17.43 -14.47
C GLY A 107 -28.52 -18.25 -13.48
N PHE A 108 -28.27 -17.69 -12.30
CA PHE A 108 -27.73 -18.44 -11.16
C PHE A 108 -28.79 -19.37 -10.58
N ILE A 109 -28.35 -20.56 -10.19
CA ILE A 109 -29.16 -21.51 -9.45
C ILE A 109 -28.42 -21.93 -8.17
N ARG A 110 -29.19 -22.33 -7.17
CA ARG A 110 -28.66 -22.87 -5.91
C ARG A 110 -27.95 -24.21 -6.17
N ALA A 111 -26.77 -24.37 -5.59
CA ALA A 111 -26.02 -25.62 -5.54
C ALA A 111 -25.83 -26.06 -4.07
N THR A 112 -25.10 -27.15 -3.88
CA THR A 112 -24.59 -27.58 -2.57
C THR A 112 -23.09 -27.27 -2.47
N TRP A 113 -22.56 -27.25 -1.23
CA TRP A 113 -21.12 -27.07 -1.03
C TRP A 113 -20.33 -28.19 -1.71
N ASP A 114 -20.70 -29.46 -1.49
CA ASP A 114 -20.05 -30.62 -2.11
C ASP A 114 -19.94 -30.48 -3.63
N GLU A 115 -21.03 -30.07 -4.29
CA GLU A 115 -21.09 -29.93 -5.75
C GLU A 115 -20.14 -28.84 -6.25
N VAL A 116 -20.13 -27.64 -5.63
CA VAL A 116 -19.25 -26.56 -6.08
C VAL A 116 -17.79 -26.82 -5.73
N THR A 117 -17.49 -27.43 -4.57
CA THR A 117 -16.11 -27.75 -4.18
C THR A 117 -15.53 -28.84 -5.06
N GLU A 118 -16.31 -29.86 -5.45
CA GLU A 118 -15.85 -30.88 -6.40
C GLU A 118 -15.54 -30.28 -7.77
N ILE A 119 -16.40 -29.37 -8.27
CA ILE A 119 -16.17 -28.66 -9.54
C ILE A 119 -14.88 -27.84 -9.47
N ILE A 120 -14.69 -27.05 -8.41
CA ILE A 120 -13.51 -26.18 -8.24
C ILE A 120 -12.24 -27.02 -8.14
N ALA A 121 -12.24 -28.10 -7.35
CA ALA A 121 -11.09 -28.99 -7.22
C ALA A 121 -10.76 -29.69 -8.55
N ALA A 122 -11.77 -30.18 -9.27
CA ALA A 122 -11.59 -30.79 -10.59
C ALA A 122 -11.03 -29.80 -11.62
N ALA A 123 -11.53 -28.56 -11.60
CA ALA A 123 -11.05 -27.49 -12.48
C ALA A 123 -9.59 -27.12 -12.21
N ASN A 124 -9.21 -27.01 -10.94
CA ASN A 124 -7.83 -26.72 -10.55
C ASN A 124 -6.91 -27.89 -10.90
N ALA A 125 -7.28 -29.13 -10.57
CA ALA A 125 -6.48 -30.32 -10.89
C ALA A 125 -6.29 -30.50 -12.40
N HIS A 126 -7.34 -30.28 -13.20
CA HIS A 126 -7.23 -30.32 -14.65
C HIS A 126 -6.28 -29.24 -15.18
N THR A 127 -6.46 -27.99 -14.74
CA THR A 127 -5.62 -26.85 -15.17
C THR A 127 -4.16 -27.07 -14.82
N ILE A 128 -3.86 -27.45 -13.58
CA ILE A 128 -2.50 -27.75 -13.11
C ILE A 128 -1.87 -28.83 -13.97
N LYS A 129 -2.58 -29.94 -14.20
CA LYS A 129 -2.06 -31.09 -14.96
C LYS A 129 -1.82 -30.75 -16.43
N ALA A 130 -2.71 -30.00 -17.06
CA ALA A 130 -2.67 -29.73 -18.49
C ALA A 130 -1.79 -28.54 -18.88
N HIS A 131 -1.65 -27.54 -18.00
CA HIS A 131 -1.06 -26.25 -18.34
C HIS A 131 -0.03 -25.72 -17.34
N GLY A 132 0.11 -26.35 -16.17
CA GLY A 132 0.96 -25.87 -15.10
C GLY A 132 0.17 -25.16 -13.99
N PRO A 133 0.69 -25.15 -12.75
CA PRO A 133 -0.02 -24.62 -11.61
C PRO A 133 -0.18 -23.10 -11.61
N ASP A 134 0.73 -22.39 -12.29
CA ASP A 134 0.70 -20.94 -12.45
C ASP A 134 -0.45 -20.43 -13.36
N ARG A 135 -1.21 -21.32 -13.98
CA ARG A 135 -2.48 -21.01 -14.68
C ARG A 135 -3.68 -20.96 -13.72
N VAL A 136 -3.47 -21.24 -12.44
CA VAL A 136 -4.43 -21.00 -11.36
C VAL A 136 -4.03 -19.73 -10.62
N PHE A 137 -4.89 -18.72 -10.66
CA PHE A 137 -4.65 -17.39 -10.11
C PHE A 137 -5.71 -17.02 -9.09
N GLY A 138 -5.31 -16.34 -8.02
CA GLY A 138 -6.23 -15.71 -7.07
C GLY A 138 -5.85 -14.27 -6.78
N PHE A 139 -6.88 -13.45 -6.65
CA PHE A 139 -6.77 -12.04 -6.27
C PHE A 139 -7.54 -11.82 -4.97
N SER A 140 -6.82 -11.48 -3.92
CA SER A 140 -7.37 -11.08 -2.62
C SER A 140 -6.50 -9.97 -2.08
N PRO A 141 -7.01 -8.75 -1.86
CA PRO A 141 -6.18 -7.61 -1.48
C PRO A 141 -6.06 -7.46 0.05
N ILE A 142 -5.15 -6.60 0.48
CA ILE A 142 -5.07 -5.99 1.83
C ILE A 142 -5.23 -6.99 2.98
N PRO A 143 -4.19 -7.77 3.33
CA PRO A 143 -4.26 -8.75 4.42
C PRO A 143 -4.55 -8.12 5.79
N ALA A 144 -4.15 -6.86 6.01
CA ALA A 144 -4.26 -6.19 7.31
C ALA A 144 -5.71 -6.06 7.83
N MET A 145 -6.71 -6.02 6.95
CA MET A 145 -8.13 -5.88 7.36
C MET A 145 -8.76 -7.18 7.85
N SER A 146 -8.18 -8.34 7.49
CA SER A 146 -8.67 -9.67 7.87
C SER A 146 -7.63 -10.76 7.53
N MET A 147 -6.57 -10.84 8.35
CA MET A 147 -5.35 -11.60 8.04
C MET A 147 -5.60 -13.07 7.67
N VAL A 148 -6.41 -13.77 8.49
CA VAL A 148 -6.70 -15.19 8.26
C VAL A 148 -7.61 -15.39 7.05
N SER A 149 -8.54 -14.47 6.79
CA SER A 149 -9.42 -14.52 5.61
C SER A 149 -8.62 -14.37 4.31
N TYR A 150 -7.63 -13.48 4.28
CA TYR A 150 -6.67 -13.38 3.18
C TYR A 150 -5.83 -14.67 3.07
N ALA A 151 -5.28 -15.14 4.19
CA ALA A 151 -4.37 -16.29 4.21
C ALA A 151 -5.05 -17.59 3.76
N ALA A 152 -6.36 -17.74 3.94
CA ALA A 152 -7.10 -18.93 3.51
C ALA A 152 -6.93 -19.21 2.01
N GLY A 153 -7.18 -18.21 1.15
CA GLY A 153 -7.01 -18.33 -0.30
C GLY A 153 -5.55 -18.35 -0.73
N ALA A 154 -4.73 -17.46 -0.15
CA ALA A 154 -3.31 -17.37 -0.49
C ALA A 154 -2.54 -18.66 -0.17
N ARG A 155 -2.78 -19.26 1.01
CA ARG A 155 -2.14 -20.51 1.42
C ARG A 155 -2.57 -21.68 0.54
N TYR A 156 -3.85 -21.77 0.18
CA TYR A 156 -4.33 -22.78 -0.76
C TYR A 156 -3.57 -22.70 -2.09
N LEU A 157 -3.47 -21.50 -2.67
CA LEU A 157 -2.76 -21.26 -3.94
C LEU A 157 -1.28 -21.60 -3.83
N GLN A 158 -0.60 -21.14 -2.78
CA GLN A 158 0.82 -21.43 -2.57
C GLN A 158 1.11 -22.92 -2.47
N LEU A 159 0.24 -23.69 -1.79
CA LEU A 159 0.41 -25.15 -1.67
C LEU A 159 0.25 -25.89 -3.00
N ILE A 160 -0.59 -25.39 -3.91
CA ILE A 160 -0.79 -25.99 -5.24
C ILE A 160 0.11 -25.40 -6.33
N GLY A 161 0.96 -24.42 -5.99
CA GLY A 161 1.83 -23.70 -6.93
C GLY A 161 1.13 -22.61 -7.76
N GLY A 162 -0.06 -22.17 -7.35
CA GLY A 162 -0.82 -21.10 -7.98
C GLY A 162 -0.28 -19.71 -7.68
N VAL A 163 -0.69 -18.73 -8.49
CA VAL A 163 -0.23 -17.33 -8.41
C VAL A 163 -1.15 -16.50 -7.50
N CYS A 164 -0.54 -15.76 -6.58
CA CYS A 164 -1.22 -14.73 -5.78
C CYS A 164 -0.97 -13.35 -6.40
N GLY A 165 -2.03 -12.64 -6.78
CA GLY A 165 -1.92 -11.29 -7.32
C GLY A 165 -1.47 -10.26 -6.27
N SER A 166 -0.64 -9.31 -6.68
CA SER A 166 -0.35 -8.09 -5.91
C SER A 166 -1.57 -7.16 -5.90
N PHE A 167 -1.59 -6.20 -4.97
CA PHE A 167 -2.71 -5.27 -4.81
C PHE A 167 -2.28 -3.81 -4.60
N TYR A 168 -1.15 -3.56 -3.93
CA TYR A 168 -0.80 -2.20 -3.49
C TYR A 168 -0.31 -1.33 -4.66
N ASP A 169 0.53 -1.91 -5.50
CA ASP A 169 0.91 -1.40 -6.83
C ASP A 169 -0.30 -1.27 -7.77
N TRP A 170 -1.15 -2.31 -7.83
CA TRP A 170 -2.31 -2.36 -8.71
C TRP A 170 -3.37 -1.30 -8.39
N TYR A 171 -3.60 -1.02 -7.10
CA TYR A 171 -4.53 0.01 -6.65
C TYR A 171 -3.97 1.43 -6.79
N CYS A 172 -2.69 1.57 -7.16
CA CYS A 172 -1.98 2.84 -7.14
C CYS A 172 -1.91 3.46 -5.73
N ASP A 173 -2.02 2.61 -4.70
CA ASP A 173 -1.81 3.01 -3.30
C ASP A 173 -0.31 3.01 -2.97
N LEU A 174 0.50 2.17 -3.64
CA LEU A 174 1.96 2.22 -3.59
C LEU A 174 2.45 3.54 -4.20
N PRO A 175 3.12 4.42 -3.44
CA PRO A 175 3.80 5.56 -4.01
C PRO A 175 5.21 5.11 -4.45
N PRO A 176 5.52 4.98 -5.76
CA PRO A 176 6.84 4.49 -6.18
C PRO A 176 8.00 5.38 -5.71
N ALA A 177 7.72 6.64 -5.38
CA ALA A 177 8.64 7.56 -4.75
C ALA A 177 9.18 7.05 -3.38
N SER A 178 8.38 6.30 -2.60
CA SER A 178 8.85 5.77 -1.31
C SER A 178 9.99 4.74 -1.48
N PRO A 179 9.84 3.69 -2.33
CA PRO A 179 10.97 2.82 -2.65
C PRO A 179 12.15 3.54 -3.32
N GLN A 180 11.90 4.57 -4.13
CA GLN A 180 12.97 5.34 -4.79
C GLN A 180 13.79 6.18 -3.80
N THR A 181 13.14 6.80 -2.81
CA THR A 181 13.79 7.70 -1.85
C THR A 181 14.32 6.96 -0.62
N TRP A 182 13.60 5.96 -0.11
CA TRP A 182 13.91 5.32 1.18
C TRP A 182 14.17 3.81 1.09
N GLY A 183 13.95 3.18 -0.07
CA GLY A 183 14.02 1.73 -0.18
C GLY A 183 12.94 0.99 0.63
N GLU A 184 11.87 1.70 1.01
CA GLU A 184 10.76 1.20 1.83
C GLU A 184 9.46 1.21 1.02
N GLN A 185 8.63 0.17 1.18
CA GLN A 185 7.34 0.08 0.50
C GLN A 185 6.45 1.26 0.87
N THR A 186 6.14 1.42 2.16
CA THR A 186 5.43 2.56 2.74
C THR A 186 5.50 2.41 4.26
N ASP A 187 6.08 3.40 4.92
CA ASP A 187 5.94 3.60 6.36
C ASP A 187 5.57 5.06 6.61
N VAL A 188 4.63 5.31 7.52
CA VAL A 188 4.07 6.64 7.80
C VAL A 188 3.75 6.81 9.28
N ALA A 189 3.78 8.05 9.74
CA ALA A 189 3.39 8.38 11.11
C ALA A 189 1.91 8.03 11.39
N GLU A 190 1.63 7.57 12.60
CA GLU A 190 0.27 7.33 13.07
C GLU A 190 -0.54 8.64 13.18
N SER A 191 -1.87 8.55 13.19
CA SER A 191 -2.73 9.74 13.26
C SER A 191 -2.56 10.53 14.56
N ALA A 192 -2.20 9.87 15.66
CA ALA A 192 -1.91 10.54 16.92
C ALA A 192 -0.72 11.51 16.80
N ASP A 193 0.23 11.23 15.90
CA ASP A 193 1.38 12.09 15.67
C ASP A 193 1.02 13.39 14.94
N TRP A 194 -0.12 13.45 14.25
CA TRP A 194 -0.62 14.71 13.68
C TRP A 194 -0.82 15.77 14.76
N PHE A 195 -1.18 15.35 15.97
CA PHE A 195 -1.30 16.25 17.12
C PHE A 195 0.03 16.83 17.57
N ASN A 196 1.15 16.17 17.28
CA ASN A 196 2.49 16.69 17.60
C ASN A 196 2.97 17.76 16.62
N SER A 197 2.38 17.85 15.43
CA SER A 197 2.72 18.89 14.46
C SER A 197 2.19 20.28 14.86
N SER A 198 2.92 21.33 14.47
CA SER A 198 2.49 22.74 14.57
C SER A 198 2.09 23.34 13.22
N PHE A 199 2.34 22.63 12.11
CA PHE A 199 1.97 23.05 10.76
C PHE A 199 1.65 21.82 9.90
N MET A 200 0.48 21.81 9.27
CA MET A 200 0.01 20.68 8.47
C MET A 200 -0.46 21.13 7.10
N ILE A 201 0.00 20.44 6.05
CA ILE A 201 -0.53 20.58 4.70
C ILE A 201 -1.29 19.30 4.35
N LEU A 202 -2.60 19.42 4.16
CA LEU A 202 -3.44 18.35 3.63
C LEU A 202 -3.46 18.49 2.10
N TRP A 203 -2.54 17.79 1.43
CA TRP A 203 -2.35 17.87 -0.02
C TRP A 203 -3.00 16.66 -0.70
N GLY A 204 -4.09 16.88 -1.45
CA GLY A 204 -4.82 15.79 -2.13
C GLY A 204 -5.46 14.77 -1.18
N SER A 205 -5.58 15.08 0.12
CA SER A 205 -6.10 14.18 1.14
C SER A 205 -7.36 14.74 1.79
N ASN A 206 -8.51 14.13 1.49
CA ASN A 206 -9.81 14.54 2.05
C ASN A 206 -10.07 13.89 3.42
N VAL A 207 -9.29 14.28 4.42
CA VAL A 207 -9.21 13.66 5.77
C VAL A 207 -10.58 13.42 6.43
N PRO A 208 -11.54 14.36 6.48
CA PRO A 208 -12.82 14.11 7.16
C PRO A 208 -13.64 12.98 6.52
N GLN A 209 -13.60 12.88 5.19
CA GLN A 209 -14.40 11.92 4.43
C GLN A 209 -13.73 10.56 4.38
N THR A 210 -12.45 10.56 4.01
CA THR A 210 -11.70 9.34 3.83
C THR A 210 -11.28 8.89 5.23
N ARG A 211 -10.58 9.70 6.01
CA ARG A 211 -9.94 9.31 7.28
C ARG A 211 -10.81 9.69 8.49
N THR A 212 -12.13 9.54 8.33
CA THR A 212 -13.15 9.87 9.33
C THR A 212 -12.80 9.49 10.78
N PRO A 213 -12.37 8.24 11.10
CA PRO A 213 -12.09 7.86 12.48
C PRO A 213 -10.85 8.55 13.08
N ASP A 214 -9.99 9.13 12.26
CA ASP A 214 -8.73 9.77 12.65
C ASP A 214 -8.79 11.31 12.54
N ALA A 215 -9.82 11.84 11.87
CA ALA A 215 -9.95 13.27 11.57
C ALA A 215 -9.97 14.17 12.82
N HIS A 216 -10.36 13.62 13.97
CA HIS A 216 -10.38 14.38 15.23
C HIS A 216 -8.97 14.86 15.61
N PHE A 217 -7.91 14.05 15.43
CA PHE A 217 -6.53 14.46 15.71
C PHE A 217 -6.13 15.70 14.92
N TYR A 218 -6.52 15.75 13.64
CA TYR A 218 -6.28 16.91 12.78
C TYR A 218 -7.02 18.15 13.29
N THR A 219 -8.32 18.04 13.61
CA THR A 219 -9.10 19.18 14.07
C THR A 219 -8.69 19.67 15.47
N GLU A 220 -8.33 18.75 16.37
CA GLU A 220 -7.95 19.05 17.75
C GLU A 220 -6.55 19.65 17.84
N ALA A 221 -5.61 19.24 16.99
CA ALA A 221 -4.28 19.84 16.89
C ALA A 221 -4.36 21.36 16.64
N ARG A 222 -5.39 21.82 15.92
CA ARG A 222 -5.61 23.25 15.65
C ARG A 222 -5.94 24.05 16.91
N TYR A 223 -6.58 23.46 17.92
CA TYR A 223 -6.79 24.11 19.22
C TYR A 223 -5.49 24.32 19.99
N ARG A 224 -4.45 23.53 19.70
CA ARG A 224 -3.08 23.74 20.18
C ARG A 224 -2.32 24.82 19.38
N GLY A 225 -2.97 25.45 18.41
CA GLY A 225 -2.37 26.47 17.54
C GLY A 225 -1.70 25.92 16.29
N ALA A 226 -1.87 24.63 15.96
CA ALA A 226 -1.35 24.09 14.71
C ALA A 226 -2.05 24.76 13.51
N LYS A 227 -1.28 25.30 12.57
CA LYS A 227 -1.82 25.87 11.34
C LYS A 227 -2.10 24.77 10.32
N SER A 228 -3.15 24.94 9.53
CA SER A 228 -3.52 24.02 8.47
C SER A 228 -3.73 24.70 7.13
N VAL A 229 -3.11 24.13 6.10
CA VAL A 229 -3.38 24.46 4.69
C VAL A 229 -3.95 23.21 4.01
N VAL A 230 -4.98 23.39 3.19
CA VAL A 230 -5.50 22.34 2.32
C VAL A 230 -5.20 22.70 0.87
N ILE A 231 -4.59 21.77 0.14
CA ILE A 231 -4.28 21.90 -1.29
C ILE A 231 -5.09 20.84 -2.04
N CYS A 232 -6.12 21.28 -2.74
CA CYS A 232 -6.98 20.43 -3.55
C CYS A 232 -7.74 21.28 -4.59
N PRO A 233 -8.08 20.73 -5.77
CA PRO A 233 -8.68 21.49 -6.87
C PRO A 233 -10.11 21.98 -6.56
N ASP A 234 -10.88 21.20 -5.81
CA ASP A 234 -12.25 21.50 -5.40
C ASP A 234 -12.32 21.93 -3.92
N TYR A 235 -13.45 22.51 -3.50
CA TYR A 235 -13.67 22.84 -2.09
C TYR A 235 -14.10 21.59 -1.31
N SER A 236 -13.12 20.73 -1.02
CA SER A 236 -13.32 19.44 -0.36
C SER A 236 -13.82 19.57 1.09
N GLU A 237 -14.26 18.46 1.71
CA GLU A 237 -14.65 18.45 3.13
C GLU A 237 -13.50 18.89 4.04
N ALA A 238 -12.25 18.57 3.69
CA ALA A 238 -11.07 19.02 4.42
C ALA A 238 -10.89 20.56 4.38
N SER A 239 -11.19 21.20 3.25
CA SER A 239 -11.05 22.65 3.05
C SER A 239 -11.91 23.46 4.03
N LYS A 240 -13.01 22.88 4.54
CA LYS A 240 -13.86 23.49 5.56
C LYS A 240 -13.12 23.75 6.89
N PHE A 241 -12.12 22.93 7.19
CA PHE A 241 -11.43 22.94 8.49
C PHE A 241 -10.05 23.60 8.43
N SER A 242 -9.55 23.98 7.26
CA SER A 242 -8.24 24.61 7.13
C SER A 242 -8.26 26.11 7.38
N ASP A 243 -7.08 26.68 7.63
CA ASP A 243 -6.89 28.13 7.74
C ASP A 243 -6.67 28.78 6.37
N LEU A 244 -6.21 27.99 5.39
CA LEU A 244 -6.05 28.38 4.00
C LEU A 244 -6.45 27.22 3.07
N TRP A 245 -7.13 27.55 1.98
CA TRP A 245 -7.36 26.63 0.86
C TRP A 245 -6.66 27.15 -0.39
N LEU A 246 -5.84 26.29 -1.01
CA LEU A 246 -5.16 26.56 -2.27
C LEU A 246 -5.74 25.65 -3.36
N ALA A 247 -6.48 26.25 -4.28
CA ALA A 247 -7.08 25.57 -5.42
C ALA A 247 -6.08 25.44 -6.58
N VAL A 248 -5.28 24.37 -6.55
CA VAL A 248 -4.32 24.07 -7.63
C VAL A 248 -5.01 23.28 -8.73
N LYS A 249 -4.64 23.52 -10.00
CA LYS A 249 -5.13 22.73 -11.12
C LYS A 249 -4.76 21.26 -10.88
N GLN A 250 -5.74 20.35 -10.99
CA GLN A 250 -5.52 18.94 -10.70
C GLN A 250 -4.41 18.34 -11.60
N GLY A 251 -3.47 17.63 -10.99
CA GLY A 251 -2.34 17.01 -11.70
C GLY A 251 -1.16 17.95 -11.95
N THR A 252 -1.20 19.21 -11.50
CA THR A 252 -0.07 20.15 -11.59
C THR A 252 0.58 20.43 -10.24
N ASP A 253 0.25 19.64 -9.22
CA ASP A 253 0.71 19.79 -7.84
C ASP A 253 2.25 19.78 -7.72
N ALA A 254 2.92 18.99 -8.54
CA ALA A 254 4.39 18.94 -8.59
C ALA A 254 5.02 20.30 -8.93
N ALA A 255 4.39 21.12 -9.78
CA ALA A 255 4.90 22.46 -10.10
C ALA A 255 4.88 23.38 -8.87
N LEU A 256 3.83 23.30 -8.05
CA LEU A 256 3.76 24.01 -6.77
C LEU A 256 4.79 23.47 -5.77
N GLY A 257 4.95 22.14 -5.70
CA GLY A 257 5.98 21.50 -4.86
C GLY A 257 7.40 21.96 -5.20
N MET A 258 7.73 22.06 -6.49
CA MET A 258 9.01 22.59 -6.95
C MET A 258 9.19 24.07 -6.61
N ALA A 259 8.13 24.88 -6.69
CA ALA A 259 8.18 26.28 -6.27
C ALA A 259 8.40 26.43 -4.75
N PHE A 260 7.76 25.59 -3.92
CA PHE A 260 8.04 25.53 -2.48
C PHE A 260 9.50 25.14 -2.23
N GLY A 261 10.00 24.09 -2.87
CA GLY A 261 11.38 23.65 -2.77
C GLY A 261 12.38 24.76 -3.14
N HIS A 262 12.11 25.52 -4.21
CA HIS A 262 12.94 26.65 -4.63
C HIS A 262 13.08 27.70 -3.53
N VAL A 263 11.95 28.16 -2.96
CA VAL A 263 11.96 29.18 -1.89
C VAL A 263 12.64 28.65 -0.63
N ILE A 264 12.35 27.40 -0.24
CA ILE A 264 12.97 26.77 0.93
C ILE A 264 14.50 26.70 0.78
N LEU A 265 14.99 26.23 -0.37
CA LEU A 265 16.42 26.16 -0.66
C LEU A 265 17.06 27.56 -0.67
N LYS A 266 16.43 28.52 -1.35
CA LYS A 266 16.97 29.87 -1.46
C LYS A 266 17.06 30.55 -0.09
N GLU A 267 15.96 30.62 0.65
CA GLU A 267 15.90 31.39 1.88
C GLU A 267 16.59 30.68 3.05
N PHE A 268 16.47 29.35 3.16
CA PHE A 268 16.91 28.63 4.35
C PHE A 268 18.21 27.85 4.18
N HIS A 269 18.63 27.52 2.95
CA HIS A 269 19.89 26.82 2.70
C HIS A 269 20.97 27.70 2.07
N VAL A 270 20.60 28.73 1.31
CA VAL A 270 21.56 29.65 0.69
C VAL A 270 21.71 30.93 1.51
N ASP A 271 20.61 31.67 1.71
CA ASP A 271 20.68 33.01 2.29
C ASP A 271 20.86 32.98 3.81
N ARG A 272 20.01 32.23 4.53
CA ARG A 272 20.06 32.15 6.01
C ARG A 272 20.92 31.00 6.55
N GLN A 273 21.04 29.90 5.80
CA GLN A 273 21.77 28.69 6.20
C GLN A 273 21.37 28.14 7.59
N VAL A 274 20.12 27.71 7.73
CA VAL A 274 19.59 27.20 9.00
C VAL A 274 20.35 25.96 9.46
N PRO A 275 21.00 25.96 10.65
CA PRO A 275 21.84 24.86 11.09
C PRO A 275 21.12 23.51 11.12
N TYR A 276 19.90 23.48 11.70
CA TYR A 276 19.10 22.26 11.77
C TYR A 276 18.83 21.63 10.39
N PHE A 277 18.46 22.43 9.38
CA PHE A 277 18.17 21.90 8.04
C PHE A 277 19.43 21.46 7.31
N ARG A 278 20.52 22.21 7.45
CA ARG A 278 21.81 21.87 6.83
C ARG A 278 22.35 20.56 7.41
N ASP A 279 22.35 20.41 8.73
CA ASP A 279 22.82 19.20 9.40
C ASP A 279 21.95 17.99 9.07
N TYR A 280 20.62 18.18 9.00
CA TYR A 280 19.71 17.10 8.63
C TYR A 280 20.03 16.57 7.22
N LEU A 281 20.10 17.45 6.22
CA LEU A 281 20.40 17.04 4.85
C LEU A 281 21.82 16.47 4.69
N ARG A 282 22.79 17.01 5.43
CA ARG A 282 24.17 16.49 5.41
C ARG A 282 24.25 15.04 5.90
N LYS A 283 23.44 14.66 6.90
CA LYS A 283 23.49 13.32 7.53
C LYS A 283 22.50 12.32 6.94
N TYR A 284 21.33 12.78 6.52
CA TYR A 284 20.18 11.93 6.24
C TYR A 284 19.69 11.99 4.79
N SER A 285 20.48 12.58 3.88
CA SER A 285 20.23 12.48 2.45
C SER A 285 21.50 12.14 1.67
N ASP A 286 21.32 11.87 0.38
CA ASP A 286 22.40 11.62 -0.58
C ASP A 286 22.93 12.91 -1.22
N LEU A 287 22.49 14.09 -0.78
CA LEU A 287 22.95 15.37 -1.32
C LEU A 287 24.48 15.60 -1.25
N PRO A 288 25.21 15.11 -0.23
CA PRO A 288 26.68 15.22 -0.21
C PRO A 288 27.40 14.25 -1.17
N MET A 289 26.69 13.28 -1.75
CA MET A 289 27.32 12.24 -2.56
C MET A 289 27.75 12.77 -3.93
N LEU A 290 28.90 12.32 -4.41
CA LEU A 290 29.46 12.78 -5.68
C LEU A 290 28.79 12.09 -6.88
N VAL A 291 28.49 12.87 -7.91
CA VAL A 291 27.89 12.42 -9.18
C VAL A 291 28.90 12.52 -10.31
N ARG A 292 29.04 11.47 -11.09
CA ARG A 292 29.82 11.46 -12.33
C ARG A 292 29.10 12.24 -13.42
N LEU A 293 29.81 13.18 -14.03
CA LEU A 293 29.35 13.92 -15.19
C LEU A 293 30.00 13.37 -16.46
N VAL A 294 29.21 13.19 -17.52
CA VAL A 294 29.69 12.71 -18.83
C VAL A 294 29.39 13.74 -19.92
N PRO A 295 30.29 13.90 -20.91
CA PRO A 295 30.05 14.81 -22.02
C PRO A 295 28.92 14.27 -22.91
N GLN A 296 27.94 15.13 -23.22
CA GLN A 296 26.85 14.86 -24.15
C GLN A 296 26.44 16.17 -24.86
N ASP A 297 26.37 16.14 -26.18
CA ASP A 297 25.89 17.25 -27.03
C ASP A 297 26.52 18.63 -26.73
N GLY A 298 27.83 18.64 -26.43
CA GLY A 298 28.57 19.88 -26.11
C GLY A 298 28.37 20.41 -24.69
N ALA A 299 27.67 19.65 -23.84
CA ALA A 299 27.49 19.92 -22.41
C ALA A 299 27.91 18.70 -21.56
N TYR A 300 27.76 18.81 -20.24
CA TYR A 300 27.88 17.69 -19.31
C TYR A 300 26.52 17.33 -18.73
N VAL A 301 26.24 16.02 -18.61
CA VAL A 301 25.02 15.50 -17.98
C VAL A 301 25.37 14.58 -16.81
N PRO A 302 24.52 14.52 -15.75
CA PRO A 302 24.71 13.56 -14.67
C PRO A 302 24.45 12.13 -15.17
N GLU A 303 25.39 11.22 -14.90
CA GLU A 303 25.29 9.81 -15.27
C GLU A 303 24.84 8.96 -14.06
N ARG A 304 25.68 8.89 -13.03
CA ARG A 304 25.45 8.08 -11.82
C ARG A 304 26.28 8.58 -10.65
N LEU A 305 25.93 8.14 -9.44
CA LEU A 305 26.78 8.33 -8.25
C LEU A 305 28.13 7.63 -8.45
N LEU A 306 29.21 8.31 -8.04
CA LEU A 306 30.56 7.75 -7.98
C LEU A 306 30.63 6.66 -6.92
N ARG A 307 31.44 5.64 -7.21
CA ARG A 307 31.63 4.46 -6.34
C ARG A 307 33.07 4.37 -5.87
N ALA A 308 33.29 3.77 -4.70
CA ALA A 308 34.62 3.56 -4.15
C ALA A 308 35.54 2.83 -5.14
N ALA A 309 35.02 1.85 -5.89
CA ALA A 309 35.76 1.08 -6.91
C ALA A 309 36.39 1.93 -8.04
N GLU A 310 35.96 3.18 -8.24
CA GLU A 310 36.48 4.07 -9.28
C GLU A 310 37.75 4.82 -8.86
N PHE A 311 38.17 4.70 -7.61
CA PHE A 311 39.34 5.35 -7.05
C PHE A 311 40.49 4.37 -6.84
N ASP A 312 41.70 4.90 -6.70
CA ASP A 312 42.89 4.10 -6.44
C ASP A 312 42.70 3.23 -5.20
N GLN A 313 43.02 1.93 -5.34
CA GLN A 313 42.85 0.91 -4.30
C GLN A 313 41.44 0.84 -3.71
N ALA A 314 40.43 1.27 -4.47
CA ALA A 314 39.03 1.34 -4.05
C ALA A 314 38.80 2.08 -2.72
N LEU A 315 39.63 3.07 -2.39
CA LEU A 315 39.63 3.78 -1.10
C LEU A 315 39.77 2.84 0.12
N GLY A 316 40.44 1.70 -0.06
CA GLY A 316 40.62 0.68 0.99
C GLY A 316 39.43 -0.26 1.17
N GLU A 317 38.35 -0.09 0.40
CA GLU A 317 37.17 -0.94 0.49
C GLU A 317 37.35 -2.24 -0.29
N THR A 318 37.50 -3.36 0.43
CA THR A 318 37.74 -4.68 -0.15
C THR A 318 36.45 -5.47 -0.43
N ASN A 319 35.36 -5.17 0.27
CA ASN A 319 34.06 -5.78 0.09
C ASN A 319 33.09 -4.81 -0.62
N ASN A 320 32.43 -5.29 -1.68
CA ASN A 320 31.41 -4.56 -2.45
C ASN A 320 31.74 -3.08 -2.82
N PRO A 321 32.96 -2.75 -3.31
CA PRO A 321 33.35 -1.36 -3.57
C PRO A 321 32.50 -0.69 -4.67
N ASP A 322 31.91 -1.45 -5.59
CA ASP A 322 30.98 -0.94 -6.61
C ASP A 322 29.66 -0.44 -6.01
N TRP A 323 29.33 -0.79 -4.76
CA TRP A 323 28.07 -0.49 -4.10
C TRP A 323 28.21 0.54 -2.97
N LYS A 324 29.39 1.15 -2.84
CA LYS A 324 29.70 2.15 -1.82
C LYS A 324 29.86 3.52 -2.46
N THR A 325 28.97 4.45 -2.12
CA THR A 325 28.98 5.82 -2.62
C THR A 325 30.07 6.63 -1.92
N VAL A 326 30.57 7.67 -2.58
CA VAL A 326 31.62 8.55 -2.04
C VAL A 326 31.13 9.99 -1.88
N ALA A 327 31.72 10.69 -0.92
CA ALA A 327 31.47 12.10 -0.64
C ALA A 327 32.79 12.84 -0.42
N LEU A 328 32.74 14.17 -0.23
CA LEU A 328 33.86 14.96 0.24
C LEU A 328 33.71 15.22 1.73
N ASP A 329 34.78 15.01 2.50
CA ASP A 329 34.84 15.47 3.87
C ASP A 329 35.05 17.00 3.88
N ASP A 330 34.11 17.72 4.48
CA ASP A 330 34.14 19.19 4.60
C ASP A 330 35.37 19.70 5.38
N THR A 331 35.99 18.86 6.23
CA THR A 331 37.14 19.25 7.07
C THR A 331 38.47 19.12 6.32
N THR A 332 38.68 18.00 5.65
CA THR A 332 39.94 17.69 4.97
C THR A 332 39.91 17.97 3.47
N GLY A 333 38.72 18.06 2.86
CA GLY A 333 38.52 18.13 1.42
C GLY A 333 38.82 16.82 0.69
N GLN A 334 39.05 15.72 1.41
CA GLN A 334 39.36 14.42 0.82
C GLN A 334 38.10 13.64 0.44
N VAL A 335 38.24 12.76 -0.55
CA VAL A 335 37.18 11.81 -0.90
C VAL A 335 37.13 10.72 0.17
N VAL A 336 35.93 10.50 0.71
CA VAL A 336 35.67 9.51 1.76
C VAL A 336 34.54 8.57 1.34
N VAL A 337 34.51 7.39 1.96
CA VAL A 337 33.44 6.39 1.83
C VAL A 337 32.62 6.40 3.11
N PRO A 338 31.54 7.20 3.21
CA PRO A 338 30.73 7.22 4.42
C PRO A 338 30.05 5.87 4.65
N ASN A 339 29.91 5.50 5.92
CA ASN A 339 29.13 4.35 6.36
C ASN A 339 27.68 4.39 5.82
N GLY A 340 27.02 3.23 5.79
CA GLY A 340 25.59 3.12 5.54
C GLY A 340 25.16 2.87 4.08
N SER A 341 26.05 3.09 3.11
CA SER A 341 25.77 2.70 1.72
C SER A 341 25.52 1.18 1.58
N ILE A 342 24.75 0.78 0.56
CA ILE A 342 24.22 -0.60 0.46
C ILE A 342 25.32 -1.67 0.39
N GLY A 343 26.53 -1.32 -0.08
CA GLY A 343 27.68 -2.21 -0.08
C GLY A 343 28.10 -2.71 1.30
N PHE A 344 27.88 -1.91 2.36
CA PHE A 344 28.17 -2.30 3.75
C PHE A 344 27.12 -3.23 4.37
N ARG A 345 25.96 -3.42 3.72
CA ARG A 345 24.85 -4.22 4.28
C ARG A 345 25.12 -5.72 4.23
N TRP A 346 25.96 -6.17 3.30
CA TRP A 346 26.16 -7.59 3.02
C TRP A 346 27.65 -7.90 2.84
N GLY A 347 28.09 -9.10 3.23
CA GLY A 347 29.48 -9.53 3.09
C GLY A 347 30.44 -8.97 4.16
N GLU A 348 29.97 -8.05 5.01
CA GLU A 348 30.67 -7.50 6.17
C GLU A 348 29.65 -7.02 7.22
N ASP A 349 30.13 -6.64 8.41
CA ASP A 349 29.30 -6.21 9.54
C ASP A 349 29.83 -4.91 10.19
N GLY A 350 28.96 -4.19 10.89
CA GLY A 350 29.34 -3.08 11.77
C GLY A 350 29.38 -1.69 11.14
N LYS A 351 29.40 -1.59 9.80
CA LYS A 351 29.46 -0.31 9.06
C LYS A 351 28.16 0.09 8.33
N TRP A 352 27.12 -0.75 8.38
CA TRP A 352 25.80 -0.39 7.82
C TRP A 352 24.96 0.40 8.84
N ASN A 353 25.30 1.67 9.00
CA ASN A 353 24.64 2.63 9.90
C ASN A 353 24.83 4.06 9.39
N LEU A 354 24.15 5.03 10.00
CA LEU A 354 24.21 6.46 9.65
C LEU A 354 25.15 7.25 10.58
N GLU A 355 26.08 6.59 11.26
CA GLU A 355 27.09 7.29 12.06
C GLU A 355 28.08 7.99 11.11
N GLU A 356 28.37 9.26 11.38
CA GLU A 356 29.39 10.04 10.67
C GLU A 356 30.78 9.58 11.12
N LYS A 357 31.22 8.44 10.60
CA LYS A 357 32.53 7.83 10.85
C LYS A 357 33.28 7.65 9.54
N ASP A 358 34.61 7.66 9.70
CA ASP A 358 35.68 7.63 8.70
C ASP A 358 36.04 9.01 8.11
#